data_AF-W0UDW8-F1
#
_entry.id   AF-W0UDW8-F1
#
_cell.length_a   1.000
_cell.length_b   1.000
_cell.length_c   1.000
_cell.angle_alpha   90.00
_cell.angle_beta   90.00
_cell.angle_gamma   90.00
#
_symmetry.space_group_name_H-M   'P 1'
#
loop_
_entity.id
_entity.type
_entity.pdbx_description
1 polymer ?
#
loop_
_entity_poly.entity_id
_entity_poly.type
_entity_poly.pdbx_seq_one_letter_code
_entity_poly.pdbx_strand_id
1 'polypeptide(L)'
;RFEGIMVHDWDKWEDPFRLTMDAYWKYQGEKERKLYAIVDAFQQNNGQFNVADARYVNTLKLFLTGVSPLEYAAHRGFALAGRNFRGTSARIACQMQAIDELRHAQTQMHTISHYNKFFNGLHNPAHMHDRVWYLSVPKSYFEDAMTAGPFEFVTAISFSFEYVLTNLLFMPFMSGAAFNGDMATVTFGFSAQSDESRHMTLGLEVVKFILEQDPGNVPIVQRWLDKWFWRGYRLLTLVAMMMDYMFP
;
A
#
# COMPACT_ATOMS: atom_id res chain seq x y z
N ARG A 1 -20.89 -13.57 -16.65
CA ARG A 1 -20.89 -14.40 -15.41
C ARG A 1 -20.00 -13.69 -14.40
N PHE A 2 -20.35 -13.72 -13.11
CA PHE A 2 -19.51 -13.15 -12.04
C PHE A 2 -18.31 -14.08 -11.73
N GLU A 3 -17.50 -13.78 -10.71
CA GLU A 3 -16.16 -14.36 -10.46
C GLU A 3 -16.09 -15.89 -10.34
N GLY A 4 -17.18 -16.56 -9.95
CA GLY A 4 -17.24 -18.03 -9.86
C GLY A 4 -16.65 -18.64 -8.58
N ILE A 5 -16.22 -17.82 -7.63
CA ILE A 5 -15.80 -18.29 -6.29
C ILE A 5 -17.00 -18.80 -5.49
N MET A 6 -16.81 -19.94 -4.84
CA MET A 6 -17.79 -20.58 -3.95
C MET A 6 -17.29 -20.50 -2.50
N VAL A 7 -18.14 -20.00 -1.62
CA VAL A 7 -17.90 -19.98 -0.17
C VAL A 7 -19.06 -20.70 0.50
N HIS A 8 -18.78 -21.85 1.10
CA HIS A 8 -19.80 -22.69 1.75
C HIS A 8 -20.07 -22.26 3.18
N ASP A 9 -19.04 -21.78 3.89
CA ASP A 9 -19.10 -21.49 5.31
C ASP A 9 -18.20 -20.30 5.68
N TRP A 10 -18.84 -19.15 5.94
CA TRP A 10 -18.15 -17.93 6.35
C TRP A 10 -17.66 -17.96 7.80
N ASP A 11 -18.14 -18.89 8.63
CA ASP A 11 -17.73 -19.00 10.03
C ASP A 11 -16.37 -19.69 10.18
N LYS A 12 -15.84 -20.28 9.09
CA LYS A 12 -14.46 -20.79 9.01
C LYS A 12 -13.41 -19.71 8.77
N TRP A 13 -13.81 -18.44 8.71
CA TRP A 13 -12.86 -17.35 8.59
C TRP A 13 -12.08 -17.19 9.91
N GLU A 14 -10.76 -17.28 9.85
CA GLU A 14 -9.89 -16.96 10.98
C GLU A 14 -9.47 -15.49 10.92
N ASP A 15 -9.70 -14.76 12.01
CA ASP A 15 -9.36 -13.34 12.09
C ASP A 15 -7.83 -13.15 11.92
N PRO A 16 -7.36 -12.41 10.89
CA PRO A 16 -5.93 -12.20 10.66
C PRO A 16 -5.29 -11.35 11.77
N PHE A 17 -6.09 -10.59 12.52
CA PHE A 17 -5.67 -9.81 13.68
C PHE A 17 -6.89 -9.48 14.54
N ARG A 18 -6.68 -9.37 15.85
CA ARG A 18 -7.75 -9.18 16.84
C ARG A 18 -7.60 -7.84 17.56
N LEU A 19 -7.84 -6.74 16.82
CA LEU A 19 -7.85 -5.38 17.36
C LEU A 19 -9.27 -4.86 17.47
N THR A 20 -9.70 -4.56 18.69
CA THR A 20 -10.93 -3.77 18.92
C THR A 20 -10.68 -2.30 18.59
N MET A 21 -11.74 -1.53 18.35
CA MET A 21 -11.62 -0.13 17.92
C MET A 21 -10.92 0.76 18.95
N ASP A 22 -11.12 0.53 20.24
CA ASP A 22 -10.43 1.26 21.32
C ASP A 22 -8.92 1.00 21.30
N ALA A 23 -8.51 -0.26 21.10
CA ALA A 23 -7.11 -0.64 20.95
C ALA A 23 -6.51 -0.03 19.67
N TYR A 24 -7.24 -0.12 18.54
CA TYR A 24 -6.83 0.47 17.27
C TYR A 24 -6.58 1.98 17.44
N TRP A 25 -7.55 2.74 17.96
CA TRP A 25 -7.39 4.19 18.17
C TRP A 25 -6.25 4.53 19.13
N LYS A 26 -6.07 3.77 20.20
CA LYS A 26 -4.99 3.99 21.16
C LYS A 26 -3.62 3.88 20.48
N TYR A 27 -3.37 2.76 19.79
CA TYR A 27 -2.06 2.52 19.16
C TYR A 27 -1.81 3.47 17.98
N GLN A 28 -2.82 3.68 17.14
CA GLN A 28 -2.72 4.58 16.00
C GLN A 28 -2.49 6.04 16.44
N GLY A 29 -3.21 6.51 17.47
CA GLY A 29 -3.02 7.86 18.02
C GLY A 29 -1.64 8.10 18.64
N GLU A 30 -1.05 7.09 19.28
CA GLU A 30 0.33 7.18 19.77
C GLU A 30 1.35 7.24 18.62
N LYS A 31 1.14 6.47 17.56
CA LYS A 31 2.00 6.47 16.37
C LYS A 31 1.95 7.80 15.64
N GLU A 32 0.76 8.33 15.38
CA GLU A 32 0.59 9.61 14.66
C GLU A 32 1.22 10.77 15.43
N ARG A 33 1.05 10.84 16.75
CA ARG A 33 1.67 11.89 17.57
C ARG A 33 3.20 11.89 17.46
N LYS A 34 3.83 10.72 17.42
CA LYS A 34 5.29 10.61 17.23
C LYS A 34 5.70 10.98 15.81
N LEU A 35 4.97 10.49 14.81
CA LEU A 35 5.22 10.78 13.40
C LEU A 35 5.18 12.29 13.13
N TYR A 36 4.11 12.98 13.51
CA TYR A 36 3.99 14.42 13.25
C TYR A 36 4.99 15.25 14.06
N ALA A 37 5.36 14.85 15.28
CA ALA A 37 6.44 15.53 16.01
C ALA A 37 7.78 15.49 15.26
N ILE A 38 8.09 14.37 14.59
CA ILE A 38 9.30 14.23 13.78
C ILE A 38 9.17 14.99 12.46
N VAL A 39 8.00 14.95 11.81
CA VAL A 39 7.74 15.74 10.59
C VAL A 39 7.92 17.23 10.89
N ASP A 40 7.34 17.74 11.97
CA ASP A 40 7.48 19.15 12.36
C ASP A 40 8.94 19.51 12.63
N ALA A 41 9.68 18.66 13.36
CA ALA A 41 11.10 18.86 13.60
C ALA A 41 11.92 18.85 12.29
N PHE A 42 11.62 17.94 11.37
CA PHE A 42 12.25 17.89 10.05
C PHE A 42 12.04 19.20 9.28
N GLN A 43 10.81 19.73 9.27
CA GLN A 43 10.49 21.00 8.61
C GLN A 43 11.18 22.19 9.28
N GLN A 44 11.16 22.24 10.62
CA GLN A 44 11.76 23.33 11.39
C GLN A 44 13.28 23.43 11.18
N ASN A 45 13.95 22.29 11.00
CA ASN A 45 15.40 22.21 10.88
C ASN A 45 15.90 22.17 9.42
N ASN A 46 15.04 22.46 8.43
CA ASN A 46 15.37 22.34 7.02
C ASN A 46 15.98 20.97 6.63
N GLY A 47 15.40 19.88 7.16
CA GLY A 47 15.92 18.53 7.00
C GLY A 47 16.01 18.04 5.54
N GLN A 48 15.28 18.65 4.62
CA GLN A 48 15.32 18.35 3.18
C GLN A 48 16.70 18.58 2.54
N PHE A 49 17.57 19.39 3.16
CA PHE A 49 18.93 19.62 2.69
C PHE A 49 19.95 18.63 3.25
N ASN A 50 19.54 17.74 4.16
CA ASN A 50 20.41 16.72 4.75
C ASN A 50 20.46 15.43 3.92
N VAL A 51 19.75 15.36 2.80
CA VAL A 51 19.81 14.21 1.90
C VAL A 51 21.17 14.14 1.19
N ALA A 52 21.62 12.93 0.85
CA ALA A 52 22.96 12.70 0.29
C ALA A 52 23.26 13.53 -0.97
N ASP A 53 22.27 13.67 -1.86
CA ASP A 53 22.34 14.48 -3.08
C ASP A 53 20.91 14.82 -3.54
N ALA A 54 20.70 15.98 -4.18
CA ALA A 54 19.39 16.36 -4.71
C ALA A 54 18.83 15.36 -5.76
N ARG A 55 19.68 14.53 -6.39
CA ARG A 55 19.29 13.41 -7.25
C ARG A 55 18.35 12.44 -6.53
N TYR A 56 18.54 12.21 -5.22
CA TYR A 56 17.66 11.37 -4.40
C TYR A 56 16.20 11.82 -4.48
N VAL A 57 15.92 13.12 -4.58
CA VAL A 57 14.54 13.65 -4.59
C VAL A 57 13.73 13.15 -5.80
N ASN A 58 14.37 12.63 -6.86
CA ASN A 58 13.65 11.97 -7.95
C ASN A 58 12.92 10.69 -7.50
N THR A 59 13.43 9.99 -6.48
CA THR A 59 12.76 8.85 -5.85
C THR A 59 11.43 9.28 -5.24
N LEU A 60 11.40 10.41 -4.53
CA LEU A 60 10.21 10.98 -3.90
C LEU A 60 9.20 11.47 -4.93
N LYS A 61 9.64 11.97 -6.08
CA LYS A 61 8.76 12.32 -7.21
C LYS A 61 8.05 11.09 -7.73
N LEU A 62 8.78 10.01 -7.97
CA LEU A 62 8.19 8.74 -8.39
C LEU A 62 7.23 8.20 -7.33
N PHE A 63 7.61 8.24 -6.07
CA PHE A 63 6.78 7.77 -4.96
C PHE A 63 5.48 8.56 -4.84
N LEU A 64 5.54 9.88 -4.73
CA LEU A 64 4.36 10.72 -4.51
C LEU A 64 3.39 10.71 -5.70
N THR A 65 3.89 10.54 -6.93
CA THR A 65 3.06 10.54 -8.13
C THR A 65 2.64 9.14 -8.60
N GLY A 66 3.41 8.10 -8.23
CA GLY A 66 3.21 6.72 -8.67
C GLY A 66 2.68 5.78 -7.60
N VAL A 67 3.13 5.90 -6.36
CA VAL A 67 2.79 4.99 -5.24
C VAL A 67 1.71 5.60 -4.35
N SER A 68 1.85 6.84 -3.89
CA SER A 68 0.86 7.46 -2.98
C SER A 68 -0.59 7.48 -3.50
N PRO A 69 -0.85 7.65 -4.81
CA PRO A 69 -2.21 7.50 -5.34
C PRO A 69 -2.76 6.07 -5.23
N LEU A 70 -1.89 5.06 -5.19
CA LEU A 70 -2.27 3.66 -5.02
C LEU A 70 -2.80 3.39 -3.61
N GLU A 71 -2.24 4.03 -2.58
CA GLU A 71 -2.78 3.92 -1.21
C GLU A 71 -4.22 4.45 -1.15
N TYR A 72 -4.48 5.58 -1.81
CA TYR A 72 -5.85 6.11 -1.86
C TYR A 72 -6.79 5.21 -2.70
N ALA A 73 -6.27 4.56 -3.74
CA ALA A 73 -7.00 3.56 -4.51
C ALA A 73 -7.30 2.31 -3.67
N ALA A 74 -6.32 1.82 -2.90
CA ALA A 74 -6.44 0.71 -1.97
C ALA A 74 -7.48 1.00 -0.89
N HIS A 75 -7.44 2.19 -0.27
CA HIS A 75 -8.47 2.66 0.66
C HIS A 75 -9.88 2.47 0.09
N ARG A 76 -10.11 2.96 -1.13
CA ARG A 76 -11.41 2.85 -1.79
C ARG A 76 -11.79 1.41 -2.11
N GLY A 77 -10.84 0.62 -2.61
CA GLY A 77 -11.04 -0.80 -2.92
C GLY A 77 -11.41 -1.61 -1.68
N PHE A 78 -10.69 -1.44 -0.58
CA PHE A 78 -10.97 -2.11 0.68
C PHE A 78 -12.24 -1.62 1.35
N ALA A 79 -12.61 -0.33 1.23
CA ALA A 79 -13.91 0.15 1.68
C ALA A 79 -15.06 -0.55 0.94
N LEU A 80 -14.90 -0.78 -0.37
CA LEU A 80 -15.86 -1.55 -1.17
C LEU A 80 -15.86 -3.04 -0.78
N ALA A 81 -14.70 -3.68 -0.65
CA ALA A 81 -14.60 -5.08 -0.23
C ALA A 81 -15.23 -5.29 1.16
N GLY A 82 -14.93 -4.40 2.10
CA GLY A 82 -15.48 -4.35 3.46
C GLY A 82 -16.98 -4.11 3.53
N ARG A 83 -17.62 -3.67 2.43
CA ARG A 83 -19.08 -3.64 2.29
C ARG A 83 -19.63 -4.90 1.64
N ASN A 84 -18.91 -5.50 0.71
CA ASN A 84 -19.43 -6.54 -0.19
C ASN A 84 -19.21 -7.98 0.31
N PHE A 85 -18.22 -8.24 1.18
CA PHE A 85 -18.07 -9.57 1.78
C PHE A 85 -19.19 -9.91 2.75
N ARG A 86 -19.64 -11.18 2.74
CA ARG A 86 -20.73 -11.66 3.60
C ARG A 86 -20.28 -12.04 5.00
N GLY A 87 -19.04 -12.50 5.18
CA GLY A 87 -18.46 -12.77 6.50
C GLY A 87 -18.16 -11.49 7.27
N THR A 88 -18.62 -11.39 8.52
CA THR A 88 -18.44 -10.20 9.35
C THR A 88 -16.97 -9.91 9.64
N SER A 89 -16.20 -10.95 9.98
CA SER A 89 -14.76 -10.83 10.21
C SER A 89 -13.99 -10.33 8.99
N ALA A 90 -14.25 -10.90 7.81
CA ALA A 90 -13.67 -10.43 6.55
C ALA A 90 -13.99 -8.95 6.28
N ARG A 91 -15.22 -8.50 6.58
CA ARG A 91 -15.60 -7.08 6.46
C ARG A 91 -14.79 -6.19 7.41
N ILE A 92 -14.67 -6.57 8.68
CA ILE A 92 -13.93 -5.80 9.69
C ILE A 92 -12.45 -5.71 9.29
N ALA A 93 -11.83 -6.81 8.89
CA ALA A 93 -10.44 -6.82 8.45
C ALA A 93 -10.22 -5.89 7.24
N CYS A 94 -11.10 -5.95 6.23
CA CYS A 94 -11.04 -5.04 5.08
C CYS A 94 -11.29 -3.57 5.48
N GLN A 95 -12.21 -3.29 6.41
CA GLN A 95 -12.46 -1.92 6.86
C GLN A 95 -11.29 -1.34 7.66
N MET A 96 -10.63 -2.16 8.48
CA MET A 96 -9.40 -1.77 9.17
C MET A 96 -8.26 -1.52 8.18
N GLN A 97 -8.09 -2.37 7.16
CA GLN A 97 -7.12 -2.10 6.10
C GLN A 97 -7.47 -0.81 5.36
N ALA A 98 -8.73 -0.60 4.97
CA ALA A 98 -9.16 0.61 4.26
C ALA A 98 -8.77 1.91 5.00
N ILE A 99 -8.97 1.98 6.32
CA ILE A 99 -8.60 3.19 7.09
C ILE A 99 -7.09 3.31 7.28
N ASP A 100 -6.34 2.20 7.33
CA ASP A 100 -4.87 2.22 7.30
C ASP A 100 -4.36 2.77 5.96
N GLU A 101 -4.93 2.36 4.82
CA GLU A 101 -4.50 2.88 3.50
C GLU A 101 -4.80 4.38 3.35
N LEU A 102 -5.90 4.86 3.94
CA LEU A 102 -6.18 6.30 3.99
C LEU A 102 -5.12 7.03 4.82
N ARG A 103 -4.73 6.44 5.96
CA ARG A 103 -3.64 6.96 6.80
C ARG A 103 -2.34 7.02 6.00
N HIS A 104 -2.00 5.98 5.24
CA HIS A 104 -0.80 5.98 4.40
C HIS A 104 -0.86 7.09 3.35
N ALA A 105 -1.94 7.19 2.58
CA ALA A 105 -2.12 8.23 1.57
C ALA A 105 -1.90 9.64 2.16
N GLN A 106 -2.50 9.93 3.32
CA GLN A 106 -2.40 11.23 3.97
C GLN A 106 -1.00 11.49 4.56
N THR A 107 -0.45 10.54 5.29
CA THR A 107 0.85 10.69 5.95
C THR A 107 2.00 10.76 4.95
N GLN A 108 1.91 10.09 3.80
CA GLN A 108 2.86 10.25 2.70
C GLN A 108 2.82 11.67 2.11
N MET A 109 1.62 12.23 1.88
CA MET A 109 1.48 13.63 1.44
C MET A 109 2.09 14.60 2.45
N HIS A 110 1.83 14.43 3.75
CA HIS A 110 2.34 15.33 4.79
C HIS A 110 3.86 15.20 4.97
N THR A 111 4.38 13.98 4.96
CA THR A 111 5.82 13.67 5.03
C THR A 111 6.59 14.33 3.88
N ILE A 112 6.08 14.24 2.65
CA ILE A 112 6.74 14.78 1.45
C ILE A 112 6.41 16.26 1.21
N SER A 113 5.42 16.83 1.92
CA SER A 113 4.96 18.21 1.72
C SER A 113 6.07 19.25 1.80
N HIS A 114 7.07 19.03 2.66
CA HIS A 114 8.18 19.95 2.81
C HIS A 114 9.11 19.91 1.60
N TYR A 115 9.43 18.73 1.05
CA TYR A 115 10.20 18.62 -0.19
C TYR A 115 9.53 19.36 -1.36
N ASN A 116 8.20 19.29 -1.46
CA ASN A 116 7.45 20.00 -2.51
C ASN A 116 7.63 21.54 -2.46
N LYS A 117 7.99 22.12 -1.31
CA LYS A 117 8.27 23.56 -1.19
C LYS A 117 9.61 23.96 -1.82
N PHE A 118 10.56 23.01 -1.94
CA PHE A 118 11.93 23.29 -2.35
C PHE A 118 12.35 22.62 -3.66
N PHE A 119 11.63 21.58 -4.10
CA PHE A 119 11.98 20.79 -5.26
C PHE A 119 10.81 20.68 -6.25
N ASN A 120 11.14 20.69 -7.54
CA ASN A 120 10.18 20.56 -8.63
C ASN A 120 9.61 19.14 -8.75
N GLY A 121 8.47 19.00 -9.46
CA GLY A 121 7.89 17.71 -9.83
C GLY A 121 7.00 17.05 -8.78
N LEU A 122 6.80 17.67 -7.62
CA LEU A 122 5.96 17.16 -6.51
C LEU A 122 4.60 17.87 -6.38
N HIS A 123 4.35 18.91 -7.19
CA HIS A 123 3.31 19.92 -6.95
C HIS A 123 1.89 19.54 -7.38
N ASN A 124 1.73 18.46 -8.17
CA ASN A 124 0.40 18.07 -8.67
C ASN A 124 0.25 16.54 -8.85
N PRO A 125 0.43 15.76 -7.77
CA PRO A 125 0.58 14.31 -7.89
C PRO A 125 -0.68 13.61 -8.42
N ALA A 126 -1.87 13.98 -7.95
CA ALA A 126 -3.12 13.36 -8.41
C ALA A 126 -3.38 13.63 -9.91
N HIS A 127 -3.20 14.88 -10.36
CA HIS A 127 -3.41 15.22 -11.77
C HIS A 127 -2.41 14.51 -12.68
N MET A 128 -1.15 14.42 -12.26
CA MET A 128 -0.10 13.73 -12.99
C MET A 128 -0.37 12.22 -13.08
N HIS A 129 -0.76 11.58 -11.97
CA HIS A 129 -1.07 10.15 -11.93
C HIS A 129 -2.11 9.75 -12.98
N ASP A 130 -3.09 10.61 -13.21
CA ASP A 130 -4.15 10.40 -14.18
C ASP A 130 -3.76 10.58 -15.65
N ARG A 131 -2.60 11.20 -15.95
CA ARG A 131 -2.31 11.77 -17.29
C ARG A 131 -0.92 11.50 -17.83
N VAL A 132 0.09 11.41 -16.96
CA VAL A 132 1.49 11.23 -17.39
C VAL A 132 1.68 9.78 -17.83
N TRP A 133 2.29 9.60 -19.00
CA TRP A 133 2.36 8.30 -19.69
C TRP A 133 2.91 7.16 -18.83
N TYR A 134 4.03 7.35 -18.12
CA TYR A 134 4.63 6.29 -17.31
C TYR A 134 3.83 6.01 -16.02
N LEU A 135 3.03 6.97 -15.56
CA LEU A 135 2.13 6.79 -14.41
C LEU A 135 0.87 6.01 -14.77
N SER A 136 0.59 5.79 -16.06
CA SER A 136 -0.42 4.82 -16.49
C SER A 136 -0.08 3.37 -16.05
N VAL A 137 1.20 3.06 -15.80
CA VAL A 137 1.64 1.75 -15.31
C VAL A 137 1.08 1.46 -13.90
N PRO A 138 1.39 2.24 -12.85
CA PRO A 138 0.79 2.04 -11.53
C PRO A 138 -0.72 2.26 -11.54
N LYS A 139 -1.21 3.27 -12.26
CA LYS A 139 -2.65 3.55 -12.34
C LYS A 139 -3.45 2.36 -12.86
N SER A 140 -3.07 1.82 -14.01
CA SER A 140 -3.79 0.70 -14.64
C SER A 140 -3.68 -0.61 -13.85
N TYR A 141 -2.64 -0.78 -13.02
CA TYR A 141 -2.53 -1.93 -12.12
C TYR A 141 -3.67 -1.89 -11.08
N PHE A 142 -3.83 -0.76 -10.39
CA PHE A 142 -4.87 -0.62 -9.36
C PHE A 142 -6.27 -0.48 -9.97
N GLU A 143 -6.44 0.18 -11.12
CA GLU A 143 -7.74 0.26 -11.80
C GLU A 143 -8.21 -1.14 -12.27
N ASP A 144 -7.32 -2.02 -12.74
CA ASP A 144 -7.69 -3.41 -13.03
C ASP A 144 -8.17 -4.12 -11.75
N ALA A 145 -7.45 -3.97 -10.63
CA ALA A 145 -7.82 -4.62 -9.37
C ALA A 145 -9.17 -4.08 -8.83
N MET A 146 -9.36 -2.77 -8.86
CA MET A 146 -10.57 -2.11 -8.34
C MET A 146 -11.82 -2.31 -9.21
N THR A 147 -11.63 -2.63 -10.50
CA THR A 147 -12.75 -2.93 -11.42
C THR A 147 -13.08 -4.41 -11.48
N ALA A 148 -12.21 -5.26 -10.93
CA ALA A 148 -12.49 -6.67 -10.71
C ALA A 148 -13.54 -6.88 -9.61
N GLY A 149 -13.95 -8.13 -9.39
CA GLY A 149 -14.82 -8.45 -8.27
C GLY A 149 -14.06 -8.50 -6.93
N PRO A 150 -14.78 -8.58 -5.79
CA PRO A 150 -14.17 -8.50 -4.47
C PRO A 150 -13.17 -9.62 -4.15
N PHE A 151 -13.33 -10.83 -4.71
CA PHE A 151 -12.40 -11.94 -4.46
C PHE A 151 -11.11 -11.80 -5.28
N GLU A 152 -11.23 -11.37 -6.53
CA GLU A 152 -10.06 -11.04 -7.35
C GLU A 152 -9.31 -9.86 -6.73
N PHE A 153 -10.02 -8.81 -6.27
CA PHE A 153 -9.42 -7.65 -5.64
C PHE A 153 -8.54 -8.02 -4.42
N VAL A 154 -9.04 -8.83 -3.48
CA VAL A 154 -8.22 -9.24 -2.33
C VAL A 154 -7.10 -10.23 -2.69
N THR A 155 -7.28 -11.04 -3.74
CA THR A 155 -6.19 -11.88 -4.26
C THR A 155 -5.10 -11.04 -4.92
N ALA A 156 -5.49 -9.98 -5.63
CA ALA A 156 -4.62 -9.03 -6.30
C ALA A 156 -3.83 -8.17 -5.29
N ILE A 157 -4.56 -7.49 -4.40
CA ILE A 157 -3.97 -6.51 -3.49
C ILE A 157 -3.49 -7.20 -2.22
N SER A 158 -4.37 -7.79 -1.40
CA SER A 158 -3.95 -8.36 -0.11
C SER A 158 -2.92 -9.49 -0.26
N PHE A 159 -3.13 -10.45 -1.17
CA PHE A 159 -2.16 -11.56 -1.31
C PHE A 159 -0.99 -11.22 -2.22
N SER A 160 -1.25 -10.87 -3.49
CA SER A 160 -0.16 -10.74 -4.46
C SER A 160 0.69 -9.50 -4.19
N PHE A 161 0.08 -8.36 -3.87
CA PHE A 161 0.80 -7.11 -3.63
C PHE A 161 1.30 -7.00 -2.18
N GLU A 162 0.39 -7.03 -1.20
CA GLU A 162 0.66 -6.77 0.22
C GLU A 162 1.36 -7.92 0.95
N TYR A 163 1.37 -9.13 0.40
CA TYR A 163 2.07 -10.28 1.02
C TYR A 163 3.27 -10.76 0.18
N VAL A 164 3.04 -11.17 -1.08
CA VAL A 164 4.10 -11.77 -1.91
C VAL A 164 5.13 -10.74 -2.37
N LEU A 165 4.68 -9.55 -2.77
CA LEU A 165 5.53 -8.54 -3.42
C LEU A 165 5.88 -7.33 -2.53
N THR A 166 5.25 -7.19 -1.36
CA THR A 166 5.32 -5.97 -0.54
C THR A 166 6.74 -5.52 -0.24
N ASN A 167 7.62 -6.46 0.13
CA ASN A 167 9.01 -6.13 0.47
C ASN A 167 9.81 -5.59 -0.72
N LEU A 168 9.42 -5.92 -1.95
CA LEU A 168 10.07 -5.39 -3.16
C LEU A 168 9.65 -3.94 -3.46
N LEU A 169 8.60 -3.43 -2.84
CA LEU A 169 8.22 -2.02 -2.87
C LEU A 169 8.69 -1.29 -1.60
N PHE A 170 8.31 -1.81 -0.44
CA PHE A 170 8.51 -1.17 0.85
C PHE A 170 9.99 -1.01 1.20
N MET A 171 10.77 -2.09 1.14
CA MET A 171 12.16 -2.05 1.58
C MET A 171 13.03 -1.11 0.74
N PRO A 172 12.96 -1.10 -0.61
CA PRO A 172 13.75 -0.15 -1.40
C PRO A 172 13.49 1.30 -1.04
N PHE A 173 12.24 1.75 -0.93
CA PHE A 173 11.94 3.14 -0.57
C PHE A 173 12.35 3.47 0.86
N MET A 174 11.99 2.63 1.84
CA MET A 174 12.20 2.96 3.26
C MET A 174 13.67 2.83 3.68
N SER A 175 14.38 1.80 3.21
CA SER A 175 15.81 1.68 3.45
C SER A 175 16.61 2.68 2.61
N GLY A 176 16.23 2.93 1.36
CA GLY A 176 16.82 3.96 0.51
C GLY A 176 16.78 5.33 1.17
N ALA A 177 15.66 5.70 1.80
CA ALA A 177 15.55 6.92 2.61
C ALA A 177 16.55 6.95 3.77
N ALA A 178 16.68 5.84 4.51
CA ALA A 178 17.62 5.74 5.62
C ALA A 178 19.08 5.92 5.17
N PHE A 179 19.48 5.28 4.06
CA PHE A 179 20.83 5.38 3.51
C PHE A 179 21.14 6.73 2.86
N ASN A 180 20.12 7.53 2.55
CA ASN A 180 20.26 8.81 1.86
C ASN A 180 19.91 10.03 2.72
N GLY A 181 19.79 9.89 4.04
CA GLY A 181 19.58 11.02 4.96
C GLY A 181 18.16 11.59 5.00
N ASP A 182 17.17 10.88 4.43
CA ASP A 182 15.77 11.31 4.43
C ASP A 182 15.04 10.84 5.68
N MET A 183 15.15 11.65 6.73
CA MET A 183 14.54 11.39 8.03
C MET A 183 13.00 11.33 7.97
N ALA A 184 12.36 12.11 7.09
CA ALA A 184 10.91 12.16 7.02
C ALA A 184 10.35 10.82 6.50
N THR A 185 10.86 10.36 5.35
CA THR A 185 10.37 9.11 4.72
C THR A 185 10.72 7.88 5.54
N VAL A 186 11.91 7.79 6.13
CA VAL A 186 12.26 6.65 7.00
C VAL A 186 11.35 6.57 8.23
N THR A 187 10.94 7.72 8.79
CA THR A 187 10.03 7.77 9.93
C THR A 187 8.63 7.31 9.56
N PHE A 188 8.13 7.70 8.38
CA PHE A 188 6.90 7.13 7.83
C PHE A 188 7.03 5.60 7.72
N GLY A 189 8.12 5.09 7.14
CA GLY A 189 8.38 3.65 7.02
C GLY A 189 8.28 2.92 8.35
N PHE A 190 9.01 3.37 9.38
CA PHE A 190 8.90 2.78 10.72
C PHE A 190 7.49 2.86 11.30
N SER A 191 6.78 3.95 11.05
CA SER A 191 5.40 4.11 11.50
C SER A 191 4.44 3.16 10.75
N ALA A 192 4.66 2.86 9.47
CA ALA A 192 3.78 1.99 8.69
C ALA A 192 3.97 0.49 8.99
N GLN A 193 5.17 0.05 9.41
CA GLN A 193 5.52 -1.37 9.58
C GLN A 193 4.50 -2.23 10.34
N SER A 194 3.93 -1.71 11.44
CA SER A 194 2.97 -2.49 12.21
C SER A 194 1.58 -2.58 11.56
N ASP A 195 1.30 -1.74 10.57
CA ASP A 195 0.11 -1.83 9.72
C ASP A 195 0.36 -2.86 8.62
N GLU A 196 1.52 -2.79 7.95
CA GLU A 196 1.95 -3.78 6.95
C GLU A 196 1.91 -5.21 7.48
N SER A 197 2.32 -5.43 8.75
CA SER A 197 2.24 -6.76 9.36
C SER A 197 0.81 -7.31 9.45
N ARG A 198 -0.18 -6.44 9.65
CA ARG A 198 -1.61 -6.81 9.62
C ARG A 198 -2.08 -7.07 8.20
N HIS A 199 -1.65 -6.26 7.24
CA HIS A 199 -2.02 -6.39 5.82
C HIS A 199 -1.46 -7.68 5.21
N MET A 200 -0.20 -8.01 5.51
CA MET A 200 0.42 -9.29 5.16
C MET A 200 -0.36 -10.47 5.72
N THR A 201 -0.77 -10.41 6.99
CA THR A 201 -1.52 -11.51 7.62
C THR A 201 -2.90 -11.68 6.97
N LEU A 202 -3.60 -10.58 6.68
CA LEU A 202 -4.86 -10.62 5.92
C LEU A 202 -4.67 -11.20 4.52
N GLY A 203 -3.59 -10.85 3.82
CA GLY A 203 -3.24 -11.42 2.52
C GLY A 203 -3.11 -12.94 2.53
N LEU A 204 -2.40 -13.47 3.51
CA LEU A 204 -2.23 -14.91 3.65
C LEU A 204 -3.55 -15.62 4.01
N GLU A 205 -4.29 -15.10 4.98
CA GLU A 205 -5.51 -15.76 5.46
C GLU A 205 -6.65 -15.70 4.44
N VAL A 206 -6.77 -14.63 3.64
CA VAL A 206 -7.83 -14.54 2.62
C VAL A 206 -7.68 -15.59 1.52
N VAL A 207 -6.45 -15.86 1.06
CA VAL A 207 -6.21 -16.86 0.01
C VAL A 207 -6.36 -18.28 0.56
N LYS A 208 -5.85 -18.56 1.77
CA LYS A 208 -6.10 -19.85 2.43
C LYS A 208 -7.59 -20.12 2.57
N PHE A 209 -8.33 -19.14 3.09
CA PHE A 209 -9.79 -19.22 3.24
C PHE A 209 -10.45 -19.55 1.90
N ILE A 210 -10.19 -18.79 0.83
CA ILE A 210 -10.81 -19.05 -0.49
C ILE A 210 -10.51 -20.47 -0.98
N LEU A 211 -9.27 -20.94 -0.85
CA LEU A 211 -8.85 -22.27 -1.32
C LEU A 211 -9.47 -23.43 -0.53
N GLU A 212 -9.66 -23.25 0.78
CA GLU A 212 -10.24 -24.26 1.66
C GLU A 212 -11.77 -24.36 1.56
N GLN A 213 -12.42 -23.32 1.02
CA GLN A 213 -13.87 -23.29 0.89
C GLN A 213 -14.41 -24.23 -0.19
N ASP A 214 -13.76 -24.34 -1.35
CA ASP A 214 -14.21 -25.24 -2.42
C ASP A 214 -13.05 -25.62 -3.36
N PRO A 215 -12.85 -26.91 -3.70
CA PRO A 215 -11.82 -27.33 -4.66
C PRO A 215 -11.94 -26.67 -6.04
N GLY A 216 -13.14 -26.29 -6.46
CA GLY A 216 -13.43 -25.54 -7.67
C GLY A 216 -12.89 -24.10 -7.68
N ASN A 217 -12.52 -23.55 -6.51
CA ASN A 217 -11.86 -22.25 -6.42
C ASN A 217 -10.38 -22.32 -6.83
N VAL A 218 -9.72 -23.48 -6.68
CA VAL A 218 -8.27 -23.63 -6.92
C VAL A 218 -7.86 -23.18 -8.33
N PRO A 219 -8.52 -23.62 -9.43
CA PRO A 219 -8.14 -23.18 -10.76
C PRO A 219 -8.41 -21.68 -11.00
N ILE A 220 -9.34 -21.08 -10.28
CA ILE A 220 -9.65 -19.64 -10.38
C ILE A 220 -8.55 -18.83 -9.71
N VAL A 221 -8.22 -19.17 -8.46
CA VAL A 221 -7.17 -18.52 -7.69
C VAL A 221 -5.83 -18.67 -8.40
N GLN A 222 -5.48 -19.85 -8.93
CA GLN A 222 -4.23 -20.03 -9.68
C GLN A 222 -4.11 -19.06 -10.86
N ARG A 223 -5.17 -18.87 -11.65
CA ARG A 223 -5.16 -17.91 -12.76
C ARG A 223 -4.97 -16.47 -12.27
N TRP A 224 -5.54 -16.12 -11.12
CA TRP A 224 -5.31 -14.82 -10.50
C TRP A 224 -3.88 -14.67 -10.01
N LEU A 225 -3.27 -15.69 -9.40
CA LEU A 225 -1.87 -15.66 -9.01
C LEU A 225 -0.96 -15.43 -10.22
N ASP A 226 -1.18 -16.17 -11.32
CA ASP A 226 -0.41 -16.00 -12.56
C ASP A 226 -0.53 -14.56 -13.10
N LYS A 227 -1.76 -14.02 -13.15
CA LYS A 227 -2.05 -12.65 -13.59
C LYS A 227 -1.36 -11.62 -12.70
N TRP A 228 -1.61 -11.68 -11.39
CA TRP A 228 -1.24 -10.60 -10.46
C TRP A 228 0.22 -10.65 -10.05
N PHE A 229 0.86 -11.82 -10.05
CA PHE A 229 2.31 -11.93 -10.04
C PHE A 229 2.92 -11.18 -11.22
N TRP A 230 2.45 -11.45 -12.45
CA TRP A 230 3.05 -10.84 -13.64
C TRP A 230 2.79 -9.34 -13.75
N ARG A 231 1.56 -8.89 -13.45
CA ARG A 231 1.23 -7.47 -13.39
C ARG A 231 2.05 -6.76 -12.32
N GLY A 232 2.21 -7.36 -11.14
CA GLY A 232 2.99 -6.82 -10.03
C GLY A 232 4.48 -6.75 -10.35
N TYR A 233 5.04 -7.82 -10.94
CA TYR A 233 6.41 -7.85 -11.41
C TYR A 233 6.70 -6.73 -12.43
N ARG A 234 5.77 -6.49 -13.38
CA ARG A 234 5.90 -5.37 -14.33
C ARG A 234 5.83 -4.00 -13.66
N LEU A 235 4.94 -3.81 -12.68
CA LEU A 235 4.88 -2.59 -11.88
C LEU A 235 6.21 -2.33 -11.14
N LEU A 236 6.77 -3.36 -10.51
CA LEU A 236 8.01 -3.28 -9.73
C LEU A 236 9.26 -2.94 -10.56
N THR A 237 9.20 -2.98 -11.89
CA THR A 237 10.31 -2.50 -12.74
C THR A 237 10.62 -1.01 -12.52
N LEU A 238 9.62 -0.20 -12.15
CA LEU A 238 9.83 1.19 -11.74
C LEU A 238 10.66 1.29 -10.45
N VAL A 239 10.44 0.37 -9.52
CA VAL A 239 11.17 0.31 -8.24
C VAL A 239 12.60 -0.18 -8.45
N ALA A 240 12.79 -1.18 -9.31
CA ALA A 240 14.13 -1.66 -9.69
C ALA A 240 14.99 -0.55 -10.29
N MET A 241 14.44 0.23 -11.24
CA MET A 241 15.13 1.40 -11.81
C MET A 241 15.44 2.43 -10.71
N MET A 242 14.48 2.70 -9.82
CA MET A 242 14.65 3.68 -8.76
C MET A 242 15.81 3.29 -7.82
N MET A 243 15.85 2.04 -7.36
CA MET A 243 16.87 1.63 -6.39
C MET A 243 18.27 1.49 -6.98
N ASP A 244 18.41 1.13 -8.26
CA ASP A 244 19.72 0.98 -8.90
C ASP A 244 20.32 2.32 -9.36
N TYR A 245 19.48 3.33 -9.66
CA TYR A 245 19.94 4.54 -10.38
C TYR A 245 19.53 5.88 -9.75
N MET A 246 18.54 5.91 -8.84
CA MET A 246 18.09 7.16 -8.22
C MET A 246 18.60 7.35 -6.78
N PHE A 247 19.20 6.32 -6.18
CA PHE A 247 19.98 6.44 -4.94
C PHE A 247 21.43 6.86 -5.28
N PRO A 248 21.90 8.02 -4.78
CA PRO A 248 23.27 8.51 -4.96
C PRO A 248 24.40 7.59 -4.51
#